data_AF-A0A9E3H6W5-F1
#
_entry.id   AF-A0A9E3H6W5-F1
#
_cell.length_a   1.000
_cell.length_b   1.000
_cell.length_c   1.000
_cell.angle_alpha   90.00
_cell.angle_beta   90.00
_cell.angle_gamma   90.00
#
_symmetry.space_group_name_H-M   'P 1'
#
loop_
_entity.id
_entity.type
_entity.pdbx_description
1 polymer ?
#
loop_
_entity_poly.entity_id
_entity_poly.type
_entity_poly.pdbx_seq_one_letter_code
_entity_poly.pdbx_strand_id
1 'polypeptide(L)'
;MQVIDFSVQSTILEILQDIIQDWDLEADEISLETELVADLSFASIDIIHFVVAIEDHFKQKFGFAQLLMQDGRYVDDLSVEQIVNFVSKQLNGGMR
;
A
#
# COMPACT_ATOMS: atom_id res chain seq x y z
N MET A 1 -20.01 -1.11 3.11
CA MET A 1 -19.25 -0.45 2.04
C MET A 1 -18.28 0.49 2.72
N GLN A 2 -16.99 0.17 2.72
CA GLN A 2 -15.99 1.11 3.25
C GLN A 2 -15.83 2.22 2.22
N VAL A 3 -15.86 3.47 2.67
CA VAL A 3 -15.71 4.63 1.80
C VAL A 3 -14.20 4.79 1.57
N ILE A 4 -13.75 4.57 0.34
CA ILE A 4 -12.36 4.86 -0.04
C ILE A 4 -12.18 6.38 0.08
N ASP A 5 -11.17 6.79 0.84
CA ASP A 5 -10.79 8.20 0.91
C ASP A 5 -9.98 8.55 -0.34
N PHE A 6 -10.56 9.37 -1.21
CA PHE A 6 -9.95 9.75 -2.48
C PHE A 6 -8.60 10.45 -2.30
N SER A 7 -8.39 11.17 -1.19
CA SER A 7 -7.09 11.81 -0.93
C SER A 7 -6.02 10.77 -0.60
N VAL A 8 -6.36 9.79 0.25
CA VAL A 8 -5.46 8.70 0.62
C VAL A 8 -5.14 7.81 -0.58
N GLN A 9 -6.15 7.53 -1.41
CA GLN A 9 -5.96 6.80 -2.66
C GLN A 9 -4.93 7.47 -3.57
N SER A 10 -5.14 8.74 -3.91
CA SER A 10 -4.25 9.47 -4.83
C SER A 10 -2.83 9.50 -4.29
N THR A 11 -2.65 9.77 -3.00
CA THR A 11 -1.33 9.75 -2.36
C THR A 11 -0.65 8.39 -2.45
N ILE A 12 -1.37 7.29 -2.20
CA ILE A 12 -0.78 5.94 -2.27
C ILE A 12 -0.39 5.58 -3.71
N LEU A 13 -1.21 5.94 -4.68
CA LEU A 13 -0.90 5.74 -6.10
C LEU A 13 0.32 6.56 -6.53
N GLU A 14 0.42 7.82 -6.11
CA GLU A 14 1.59 8.67 -6.36
C GLU A 14 2.87 8.06 -5.78
N ILE A 15 2.87 7.63 -4.52
CA ILE A 15 4.04 6.99 -3.89
C ILE A 15 4.45 5.71 -4.63
N LEU A 16 3.46 4.89 -5.03
CA LEU A 16 3.74 3.65 -5.76
C LEU A 16 4.34 3.94 -7.14
N GLN A 17 3.80 4.95 -7.82
CA GLN A 17 4.28 5.38 -9.13
C GLN A 17 5.70 5.97 -9.05
N ASP A 18 5.99 6.77 -8.03
CA ASP A 18 7.35 7.28 -7.78
C ASP A 18 8.34 6.13 -7.57
N ILE A 19 7.99 5.12 -6.78
CA ILE A 19 8.83 3.94 -6.53
C ILE A 19 9.12 3.16 -7.82
N ILE A 20 8.07 2.89 -8.61
CA ILE A 20 8.20 2.17 -9.89
C ILE A 20 9.11 2.94 -10.85
N GLN A 21 8.96 4.25 -10.93
CA GLN A 21 9.81 5.10 -11.77
C GLN A 21 11.25 5.16 -11.25
N ASP A 22 11.45 5.34 -9.96
CA ASP A 22 12.78 5.40 -9.33
C ASP A 22 13.56 4.10 -9.50
N TRP A 23 12.87 2.97 -9.57
CA TRP A 23 13.45 1.64 -9.76
C TRP A 23 13.48 1.18 -11.22
N ASP A 24 13.03 2.03 -12.16
CA ASP A 24 12.96 1.73 -13.60
C ASP A 24 12.19 0.43 -13.89
N LEU A 25 11.11 0.20 -13.15
CA LEU A 25 10.24 -0.96 -13.34
C LEU A 25 9.23 -0.72 -14.45
N GLU A 26 9.05 -1.71 -15.32
CA GLU A 26 7.98 -1.72 -16.32
C GLU A 26 6.67 -2.11 -15.65
N ALA A 27 5.70 -1.19 -15.65
CA ALA A 27 4.35 -1.44 -15.15
C ALA A 27 3.32 -0.82 -16.09
N ASP A 28 2.19 -1.51 -16.25
CA ASP A 28 1.00 -0.95 -16.89
C ASP A 28 0.38 0.15 -16.00
N GLU A 29 -0.75 0.71 -16.44
CA GLU A 29 -1.49 1.70 -15.66
C GLU A 29 -1.85 1.17 -14.27
N ILE A 30 -1.31 1.80 -13.23
CA ILE A 30 -1.51 1.43 -11.83
C ILE A 30 -2.90 1.91 -11.40
N SER A 31 -3.66 1.01 -10.78
CA SER A 31 -4.99 1.31 -10.26
C SER A 31 -5.20 0.68 -8.87
N LEU A 32 -6.40 0.83 -8.32
CA LEU A 32 -6.77 0.16 -7.07
C LEU A 32 -6.74 -1.36 -7.15
N GLU A 33 -6.97 -1.90 -8.35
CA GLU A 33 -7.04 -3.34 -8.62
C GLU A 33 -5.66 -3.97 -8.78
N THR A 34 -4.62 -3.16 -8.98
CA THR A 34 -3.24 -3.62 -9.15
C THR A 34 -2.77 -4.39 -7.93
N GLU A 35 -2.31 -5.63 -8.16
CA GLU A 35 -1.70 -6.51 -7.16
C GLU A 35 -0.17 -6.34 -7.17
N LEU A 36 0.43 -6.11 -6.00
CA LEU A 36 1.85 -5.76 -5.90
C LEU A 36 2.77 -6.87 -6.41
N VAL A 37 2.45 -8.14 -6.17
CA VAL A 37 3.28 -9.26 -6.60
C VAL A 37 2.89 -9.70 -8.01
N ALA A 38 1.60 -9.94 -8.26
CA ALA A 38 1.14 -10.49 -9.53
C ALA A 38 1.34 -9.51 -10.71
N ASP A 39 1.07 -8.22 -10.52
CA ASP A 39 1.14 -7.23 -11.61
C ASP A 39 2.49 -6.50 -11.63
N LEU A 40 3.07 -6.18 -10.47
CA LEU A 40 4.30 -5.38 -10.39
C LEU A 40 5.56 -6.21 -10.10
N SER A 41 5.42 -7.52 -9.90
CA SER A 41 6.53 -8.41 -9.55
C SER A 41 7.33 -7.95 -8.31
N PHE A 42 6.69 -7.22 -7.38
CA PHE A 42 7.36 -6.79 -6.15
C PHE A 42 7.78 -8.00 -5.33
N ALA A 43 9.05 -8.04 -4.92
CA ALA A 43 9.50 -8.94 -3.89
C ALA A 43 9.05 -8.45 -2.50
N SER A 44 9.15 -9.31 -1.49
CA SER A 44 8.76 -8.93 -0.12
C SER A 44 9.50 -7.70 0.40
N ILE A 45 10.75 -7.48 -0.02
CA ILE A 45 11.52 -6.28 0.38
C ILE A 45 10.97 -5.00 -0.25
N ASP A 46 10.41 -5.09 -1.46
CA ASP A 46 9.83 -3.97 -2.19
C ASP A 46 8.52 -3.53 -1.53
N ILE A 47 7.71 -4.50 -1.11
CA ILE A 47 6.51 -4.25 -0.30
C ILE A 47 6.87 -3.55 1.02
N ILE A 48 7.96 -3.98 1.69
CA ILE A 48 8.44 -3.31 2.91
C ILE A 48 8.86 -1.87 2.63
N HIS A 49 9.59 -1.61 1.55
CA HIS A 49 9.95 -0.24 1.15
C HIS A 49 8.71 0.62 0.88
N PHE A 50 7.73 0.07 0.16
CA PHE A 50 6.51 0.78 -0.17
C PHE A 50 5.73 1.18 1.08
N VAL A 51 5.50 0.25 2.03
CA VAL A 51 4.77 0.58 3.26
C VAL A 51 5.55 1.56 4.16
N VAL A 52 6.88 1.50 4.14
CA VAL A 52 7.74 2.48 4.84
C VAL A 52 7.62 3.87 4.20
N ALA A 53 7.60 3.97 2.87
CA ALA A 53 7.41 5.22 2.16
C ALA A 53 6.04 5.85 2.48
N ILE A 54 4.98 5.04 2.57
CA ILE A 54 3.66 5.50 3.02
C ILE A 54 3.73 6.05 4.45
N GLU A 55 4.31 5.31 5.41
CA GLU A 55 4.45 5.77 6.79
C GLU A 55 5.28 7.06 6.90
N ASP A 56 6.33 7.19 6.07
CA ASP A 56 7.13 8.42 6.03
C ASP A 56 6.33 9.58 5.43
N HIS A 57 5.54 9.37 4.38
CA HIS A 57 4.69 10.42 3.80
C HIS A 57 3.69 10.96 4.84
N PHE A 58 2.95 10.07 5.52
CA PHE A 58 1.96 10.46 6.53
C PHE A 58 2.57 10.81 7.90
N LYS A 59 3.88 10.64 8.08
CA LYS A 59 4.60 10.83 9.35
C LYS A 59 3.97 10.08 10.52
N GLN A 60 3.42 8.89 10.24
CA GLN A 60 2.69 8.06 11.21
C GLN A 60 2.99 6.57 10.97
N LYS A 61 3.09 5.80 12.06
CA LYS A 61 3.11 4.33 11.99
C LYS A 61 1.69 3.80 11.89
N PHE A 62 1.45 2.93 10.89
CA PHE A 62 0.14 2.34 10.64
C PHE A 62 0.03 0.89 11.12
N GLY A 63 1.17 0.23 11.40
CA GLY A 63 1.17 -1.15 11.87
C GLY A 63 0.84 -2.15 10.76
N PHE A 64 1.45 -1.97 9.58
CA PHE A 64 1.26 -2.80 8.40
C PHE A 64 1.51 -4.30 8.60
N ALA A 65 2.16 -4.70 9.69
CA ALA A 65 2.23 -6.11 10.09
C ALA A 65 0.84 -6.79 10.17
N GLN A 66 -0.21 -6.05 10.55
CA GLN A 66 -1.59 -6.55 10.59
C GLN A 66 -2.19 -6.78 9.20
N LEU A 67 -1.66 -6.08 8.18
CA LEU A 67 -2.09 -6.25 6.78
C LEU A 67 -1.27 -7.35 6.10
N LEU A 68 0.04 -7.35 6.34
CA LEU A 68 1.00 -8.29 5.74
C LEU A 68 0.94 -9.70 6.34
N MET A 69 0.36 -9.85 7.53
CA MET A 69 0.20 -11.15 8.19
C MET A 69 -1.27 -11.46 8.47
N GLN A 70 -1.75 -12.60 7.98
CA GLN A 70 -3.08 -13.14 8.27
C GLN A 70 -2.94 -14.56 8.82
N ASP A 71 -3.60 -14.83 9.96
CA ASP A 71 -3.56 -16.12 10.65
C ASP A 71 -2.15 -16.70 10.88
N GLY A 72 -1.20 -15.81 11.20
CA GLY A 72 0.20 -16.18 11.46
C GLY A 72 1.03 -16.50 10.22
N ARG A 73 0.52 -16.22 9.01
CA ARG A 73 1.24 -16.38 7.74
C ARG A 73 1.32 -15.07 6.99
N TYR A 74 2.37 -14.89 6.19
CA TYR A 74 2.45 -13.78 5.26
C TYR A 74 1.36 -13.91 4.21
N VAL A 75 0.75 -12.78 3.85
CA VAL A 75 -0.17 -12.72 2.71
C VAL A 75 0.67 -12.87 1.44
N ASP A 76 0.17 -13.68 0.50
CA ASP A 76 0.87 -13.97 -0.75
C ASP A 76 0.90 -12.74 -1.69
N ASP A 77 -0.17 -11.95 -1.71
CA ASP A 77 -0.27 -10.72 -2.50
C ASP A 77 -1.20 -9.67 -1.86
N LEU A 78 -1.00 -8.40 -2.19
CA LEU A 78 -1.82 -7.28 -1.77
C LEU A 78 -2.19 -6.41 -2.95
N SER A 79 -3.48 -6.09 -3.06
CA SER A 79 -3.95 -5.02 -3.95
C SER A 79 -3.70 -3.63 -3.35
N VAL A 80 -3.56 -2.64 -4.22
CA VAL A 80 -3.51 -1.22 -3.82
C VAL A 80 -4.76 -0.83 -3.02
N GLU A 81 -5.95 -1.34 -3.40
CA GLU A 81 -7.19 -1.10 -2.66
C GLU A 81 -7.10 -1.54 -1.19
N GLN A 82 -6.50 -2.70 -0.91
CA GLN A 82 -6.34 -3.19 0.47
C GLN A 82 -5.46 -2.25 1.30
N ILE A 83 -4.40 -1.70 0.70
CA ILE A 83 -3.50 -0.76 1.36
C ILE A 83 -4.21 0.57 1.63
N VAL A 84 -4.91 1.12 0.63
CA VAL A 84 -5.70 2.35 0.77
C VAL A 84 -6.73 2.20 1.89
N ASN A 85 -7.50 1.12 1.86
CA ASN A 85 -8.50 0.84 2.90
C ASN A 85 -7.88 0.68 4.28
N PHE A 86 -6.70 0.07 4.39
CA PHE A 86 -5.99 -0.05 5.66
C PHE A 86 -5.56 1.32 6.18
N VAL A 87 -4.90 2.14 5.37
CA VAL A 87 -4.43 3.48 5.76
C VAL A 87 -5.60 4.40 6.10
N SER A 88 -6.65 4.44 5.28
CA SER A 88 -7.86 5.21 5.55
C SER A 88 -8.51 4.82 6.88
N LYS A 89 -8.53 3.53 7.24
CA LYS A 89 -9.04 3.09 8.56
C LYS A 89 -8.16 3.57 9.70
N GLN A 90 -6.84 3.52 9.56
CA GLN A 90 -5.95 3.95 10.63
C GLN A 90 -5.98 5.47 10.83
N LEU A 91 -6.11 6.26 9.75
CA LEU A 91 -6.28 7.70 9.84
C LEU A 91 -7.61 8.09 10.51
N ASN A 92 -8.69 7.40 10.17
CA ASN A 92 -10.02 7.68 10.75
C ASN A 92 -10.20 7.08 12.16
N GLY A 93 -9.55 5.95 12.44
CA GLY A 93 -9.60 5.23 13.72
C GLY A 93 -8.55 5.69 14.74
N GLY A 94 -7.55 6.46 14.29
CA GLY A 94 -6.48 7.04 15.10
C GLY A 94 -6.90 8.22 15.98
N MET A 95 -8.18 8.62 15.98
CA MET A 95 -8.78 9.48 17.02
C MET A 95 -9.00 8.71 18.34
N ARG A 96 -7.94 8.14 18.91
CA ARG A 96 -7.95 7.57 20.26
C ARG A 96 -6.73 8.01 21.06
#